data_AF-A0A940T1L6-F1
#
_entry.id   AF-A0A940T1L6-F1
#
_cell.length_a   1.000
_cell.length_b   1.000
_cell.length_c   1.000
_cell.angle_alpha   90.00
_cell.angle_beta   90.00
_cell.angle_gamma   90.00
#
_symmetry.space_group_name_H-M   'P 1'
#
loop_
_entity.id
_entity.type
_entity.pdbx_description
1 polymer ?
#
loop_
_entity_poly.entity_id
_entity_poly.type
_entity_poly.pdbx_seq_one_letter_code
_entity_poly.pdbx_strand_id
1 'polypeptide(L)'
;MHLRMEQWKHVFKLDPDRELSDEALERVCLSGTDAVMVGGSTGITFDNTVDLLARIRRYEVPCVLEVSDQEAIVPGFDLFMIPIVLNAGDTQWIVGRHHQALKEYGAILDWQHIVTEGYIILNEHATAAKLTEANTQLSTKDVEAYARMGERLFRCPIVYLEYSGVFGDMALVSRVRNLLGEARLFYGGGIDGPEKARQAAEAAHTIVVGNAVYENLEHALATVEAVRN
;
A
#
# COMPACT_ATOMS: atom_id res chain seq x y z
N MET A 1 -3.38 -8.40 -19.55
CA MET A 1 -3.17 -9.48 -18.57
C MET A 1 -4.05 -9.16 -17.37
N HIS A 2 -4.97 -10.02 -16.95
CA HIS A 2 -5.77 -9.73 -15.75
C HIS A 2 -4.85 -9.89 -14.54
N LEU A 3 -4.56 -8.80 -13.83
CA LEU A 3 -3.71 -8.85 -12.65
C LEU A 3 -4.42 -9.65 -11.56
N ARG A 4 -3.81 -10.75 -11.14
CA ARG A 4 -4.35 -11.64 -10.09
C ARG A 4 -3.97 -11.14 -8.69
N MET A 5 -4.44 -9.95 -8.33
CA MET A 5 -4.16 -9.29 -7.05
C MET A 5 -4.55 -10.16 -5.84
N GLU A 6 -5.56 -11.03 -6.02
CA GLU A 6 -5.99 -12.00 -5.03
C GLU A 6 -4.91 -13.04 -4.66
N GLN A 7 -3.87 -13.17 -5.50
CA GLN A 7 -2.75 -14.10 -5.29
C GLN A 7 -1.49 -13.42 -4.75
N TRP A 8 -1.44 -12.09 -4.69
CA TRP A 8 -0.25 -11.36 -4.27
C TRP A 8 0.07 -11.66 -2.81
N LYS A 9 1.32 -12.02 -2.51
CA LYS A 9 1.84 -12.20 -1.15
C LYS A 9 2.81 -11.09 -0.77
N HIS A 10 3.51 -10.52 -1.75
CA HIS A 10 4.58 -9.56 -1.55
C HIS A 10 4.49 -8.39 -2.52
N VAL A 11 4.59 -7.16 -1.99
CA VAL A 11 4.69 -5.94 -2.78
C VAL A 11 5.84 -5.08 -2.27
N PHE A 12 6.66 -4.56 -3.16
CA PHE A 12 7.57 -3.46 -2.81
C PHE A 12 6.84 -2.13 -3.02
N LYS A 13 6.94 -1.24 -2.03
CA LYS A 13 6.43 0.14 -2.13
C LYS A 13 7.61 1.10 -2.30
N LEU A 14 7.62 1.81 -3.42
CA LEU A 14 8.65 2.78 -3.77
C LEU A 14 8.07 4.19 -3.66
N ASP A 15 8.72 5.01 -2.84
CA ASP A 15 8.47 6.43 -2.71
C ASP A 15 9.20 7.18 -3.85
N PRO A 16 8.48 7.87 -4.75
CA PRO A 16 9.07 8.63 -5.83
C PRO A 16 9.85 9.87 -5.36
N ASP A 17 9.66 10.34 -4.12
CA ASP A 17 10.47 11.42 -3.55
C ASP A 17 11.85 10.94 -3.05
N ARG A 18 12.09 9.63 -3.03
CA ARG A 18 13.34 9.03 -2.56
C ARG A 18 14.17 8.51 -3.71
N GLU A 19 15.45 8.88 -3.72
CA GLU A 19 16.40 8.36 -4.69
C GLU A 19 16.62 6.85 -4.52
N LEU A 20 16.60 6.14 -5.66
CA LEU A 20 16.97 4.73 -5.78
C LEU A 20 17.79 4.58 -7.05
N SER A 21 18.96 3.93 -6.98
CA SER A 21 19.81 3.74 -8.16
C SER A 21 19.13 2.82 -9.19
N ASP A 22 19.52 2.91 -10.46
CA ASP A 22 19.01 2.01 -11.51
C ASP A 22 19.35 0.55 -11.21
N GLU A 23 20.53 0.26 -10.66
CA GLU A 23 20.92 -1.09 -10.26
C GLU A 23 20.04 -1.63 -9.12
N ALA A 24 19.73 -0.81 -8.12
CA ALA A 24 18.84 -1.22 -7.03
C ALA A 24 17.41 -1.44 -7.52
N LEU A 25 16.91 -0.54 -8.37
CA LEU A 25 15.58 -0.65 -8.96
C LEU A 25 15.44 -1.90 -9.84
N GLU A 26 16.46 -2.21 -10.64
CA GLU A 26 16.51 -3.43 -11.45
C GLU A 26 16.35 -4.67 -10.56
N ARG A 27 17.13 -4.75 -9.47
CA ARG A 27 17.04 -5.88 -8.54
C ARG A 27 15.68 -5.97 -7.85
N VAL A 28 15.05 -4.84 -7.50
CA VAL A 28 13.69 -4.81 -6.97
C VAL A 28 12.70 -5.36 -7.99
N CYS A 29 12.76 -4.91 -9.25
CA CYS A 29 11.83 -5.31 -10.30
C CYS A 29 12.01 -6.77 -10.74
N LEU A 30 13.24 -7.30 -10.65
CA LEU A 30 13.58 -8.69 -10.99
C LEU A 30 13.57 -9.65 -9.78
N SER A 31 13.33 -9.14 -8.57
CA SER A 31 13.30 -9.94 -7.32
C SER A 31 12.25 -11.05 -7.32
N GLY A 32 11.26 -10.90 -8.20
CA GLY A 32 10.06 -11.70 -8.20
C GLY A 32 8.96 -11.15 -7.30
N THR A 33 9.05 -9.97 -6.68
CA THR A 33 7.88 -9.35 -6.00
C THR A 33 6.61 -9.42 -6.87
N ASP A 34 5.43 -9.57 -6.26
CA ASP A 34 4.19 -9.74 -7.03
C ASP A 34 3.72 -8.44 -7.68
N ALA A 35 4.12 -7.31 -7.10
CA ALA A 35 3.99 -5.97 -7.70
C ALA A 35 5.03 -4.99 -7.13
N VAL A 36 5.20 -3.88 -7.85
CA VAL A 36 5.81 -2.64 -7.39
C VAL A 36 4.72 -1.58 -7.28
N MET A 37 4.51 -1.09 -6.06
CA MET A 37 3.58 0.01 -5.77
C MET A 37 4.37 1.31 -5.68
N VAL A 38 4.01 2.30 -6.49
CA VAL A 38 4.55 3.65 -6.40
C VAL A 38 3.64 4.47 -5.51
N GLY A 39 4.19 5.10 -4.48
CA GLY A 39 3.41 5.94 -3.57
C GLY A 39 4.20 6.35 -2.32
N GLY A 40 3.83 7.49 -1.76
CA GLY A 40 4.45 8.04 -0.56
C GLY A 40 3.54 9.07 0.11
N SER A 41 3.95 9.56 1.28
CA SER A 41 3.11 10.46 2.10
C SER A 41 3.31 11.95 1.79
N THR A 42 4.48 12.35 1.32
CA THR A 42 4.87 13.76 1.09
C THR A 42 5.84 13.84 -0.08
N GLY A 43 5.97 15.01 -0.71
CA GLY A 43 6.96 15.25 -1.78
C GLY A 43 6.63 14.57 -3.12
N ILE A 44 5.44 13.96 -3.22
CA ILE A 44 5.00 13.28 -4.43
C ILE A 44 4.55 14.33 -5.46
N THR A 45 5.09 14.24 -6.67
CA THR A 45 4.77 15.16 -7.77
C THR A 45 4.50 14.36 -9.03
N PHE A 46 3.89 14.99 -10.04
CA PHE A 46 3.74 14.36 -11.36
C PHE A 46 5.09 13.93 -11.94
N ASP A 47 6.10 14.81 -11.89
CA ASP A 47 7.40 14.59 -12.53
C ASP A 47 8.16 13.42 -11.90
N ASN A 48 8.30 13.38 -10.57
CA ASN A 48 9.01 12.26 -9.92
C ASN A 48 8.27 10.92 -10.07
N THR A 49 6.93 10.96 -10.16
CA THR A 49 6.11 9.78 -10.40
C THR A 49 6.28 9.26 -11.82
N VAL A 50 6.29 10.15 -12.83
CA VAL A 50 6.58 9.81 -14.24
C VAL A 50 7.97 9.21 -14.38
N ASP A 51 8.99 9.84 -13.77
CA ASP A 51 10.37 9.39 -13.88
C ASP A 51 10.56 8.00 -13.28
N LEU A 52 9.98 7.74 -12.11
CA LEU A 52 10.03 6.42 -11.49
C LEU A 52 9.26 5.38 -12.32
N LEU A 53 8.06 5.71 -12.81
CA LEU A 53 7.28 4.83 -13.68
C LEU A 53 8.06 4.46 -14.95
N ALA A 54 8.67 5.43 -15.62
CA ALA A 54 9.43 5.20 -16.85
C ALA A 54 10.61 4.23 -16.65
N ARG A 55 11.22 4.25 -15.47
CA ARG A 55 12.30 3.31 -15.10
C ARG A 55 11.76 1.92 -14.80
N ILE A 56 10.64 1.80 -14.07
CA ILE A 56 9.99 0.51 -13.76
C ILE A 56 9.44 -0.16 -15.02
N ARG A 57 8.90 0.61 -15.98
CA ARG A 57 8.27 0.07 -17.21
C ARG A 57 9.23 -0.65 -18.17
N ARG A 58 10.51 -0.71 -17.84
CA ARG A 58 11.51 -1.58 -18.50
C ARG A 58 11.37 -3.05 -18.11
N TYR A 59 10.57 -3.36 -17.09
CA TYR A 59 10.39 -4.69 -16.52
C TYR A 59 8.93 -5.15 -16.58
N GLU A 60 8.70 -6.45 -16.47
CA GLU A 60 7.35 -7.06 -16.59
C GLU A 60 6.56 -7.09 -15.27
N VAL A 61 7.18 -6.71 -14.16
CA VAL A 61 6.52 -6.70 -12.84
C VAL A 61 5.31 -5.76 -12.87
N PRO A 62 4.14 -6.19 -12.34
CA PRO A 62 2.99 -5.30 -12.21
C PRO A 62 3.38 -4.03 -11.46
N CYS A 63 3.02 -2.89 -12.02
CA CYS A 63 3.34 -1.59 -11.45
C CYS A 63 2.05 -0.80 -11.21
N VAL A 64 1.79 -0.49 -9.95
CA VAL A 64 0.54 0.16 -9.49
C VAL A 64 0.85 1.50 -8.83
N LEU A 65 -0.06 2.46 -8.92
CA LEU A 65 0.03 3.76 -8.25
C LEU A 65 -0.90 3.78 -7.05
N GLU A 66 -0.37 4.02 -5.86
CA GLU A 66 -1.18 4.40 -4.70
C GLU A 66 -1.35 5.93 -4.70
N VAL A 67 -2.58 6.39 -4.93
CA VAL A 67 -2.88 7.81 -5.14
C VAL A 67 -3.03 8.52 -3.79
N SER A 68 -1.97 9.18 -3.34
CA SER A 68 -1.98 10.04 -2.14
C SER A 68 -2.26 11.52 -2.45
N ASP A 69 -1.98 11.95 -3.69
CA ASP A 69 -2.28 13.28 -4.22
C ASP A 69 -2.86 13.20 -5.64
N GLN A 70 -3.84 14.06 -5.93
CA GLN A 70 -4.48 14.13 -7.25
C GLN A 70 -3.55 14.72 -8.31
N GLU A 71 -2.66 15.63 -7.91
CA GLU A 71 -1.70 16.26 -8.83
C GLU A 71 -0.60 15.29 -9.29
N ALA A 72 -0.42 14.18 -8.56
CA ALA A 72 0.56 13.13 -8.89
C ALA A 72 -0.03 11.97 -9.71
N ILE A 73 -1.27 12.09 -10.20
CA ILE A 73 -1.88 11.03 -11.01
C ILE A 73 -1.22 11.00 -12.39
N VAL A 74 -0.51 9.91 -12.67
CA VAL A 74 0.18 9.67 -13.93
C VAL A 74 -0.46 8.48 -14.66
N PRO A 75 -0.77 8.58 -15.97
CA PRO A 75 -1.27 7.45 -16.75
C PRO A 75 -0.18 6.39 -17.01
N GLY A 76 -0.59 5.15 -17.24
CA GLY A 76 0.33 4.05 -17.60
C GLY A 76 0.68 3.09 -16.46
N PHE A 77 0.08 3.25 -15.28
CA PHE A 77 0.05 2.22 -14.25
C PHE A 77 -0.97 1.13 -14.59
N ASP A 78 -0.72 -0.09 -14.09
CA ASP A 78 -1.62 -1.22 -14.33
C ASP A 78 -2.85 -1.18 -13.41
N LEU A 79 -2.71 -0.61 -12.20
CA LEU A 79 -3.81 -0.30 -11.30
C LEU A 79 -3.55 1.03 -10.57
N PHE A 80 -4.64 1.70 -10.21
CA PHE A 80 -4.69 2.87 -9.33
C PHE A 80 -5.35 2.44 -8.02
N MET A 81 -4.56 2.37 -6.97
CA MET A 81 -5.00 2.06 -5.62
C MET A 81 -5.39 3.37 -4.91
N ILE A 82 -6.62 3.43 -4.40
CA ILE A 82 -7.23 4.64 -3.84
C ILE A 82 -7.50 4.42 -2.35
N PRO A 83 -6.64 4.97 -1.46
CA PRO A 83 -6.82 4.84 -0.02
C PRO A 83 -8.03 5.63 0.48
N ILE A 84 -8.91 4.98 1.23
CA ILE A 84 -9.95 5.59 2.06
C ILE A 84 -9.50 5.41 3.51
N VAL A 85 -9.02 6.47 4.15
CA VAL A 85 -8.44 6.39 5.50
C VAL A 85 -9.57 6.35 6.53
N LEU A 86 -9.99 5.14 6.89
CA LEU A 86 -11.21 4.88 7.65
C LEU A 86 -11.20 5.51 9.04
N ASN A 87 -10.02 5.64 9.64
CA ASN A 87 -9.82 6.24 10.96
C ASN A 87 -9.23 7.66 10.90
N ALA A 88 -9.34 8.36 9.77
CA ALA A 88 -8.94 9.77 9.66
C ALA A 88 -9.81 10.69 10.53
N GLY A 89 -9.19 11.70 11.12
CA GLY A 89 -9.87 12.82 11.77
C GLY A 89 -10.38 13.84 10.76
N ASP A 90 -9.71 13.97 9.60
CA ASP A 90 -10.12 14.84 8.51
C ASP A 90 -10.87 14.05 7.41
N THR A 91 -12.13 14.42 7.21
CA THR A 91 -13.04 13.88 6.18
C THR A 91 -12.51 14.01 4.74
N GLN A 92 -11.53 14.88 4.48
CA GLN A 92 -10.86 14.95 3.17
C GLN A 92 -10.23 13.61 2.77
N TRP A 93 -9.77 12.81 3.73
CA TRP A 93 -9.13 11.50 3.51
C TRP A 93 -10.10 10.32 3.47
N ILE A 94 -11.40 10.58 3.67
CA ILE A 94 -12.46 9.57 3.61
C ILE A 94 -13.32 9.75 2.36
N VAL A 95 -13.63 10.99 1.98
CA VAL A 95 -14.53 11.28 0.85
C VAL A 95 -14.18 12.56 0.09
N GLY A 96 -13.66 13.59 0.77
CA GLY A 96 -13.49 14.91 0.17
C GLY A 96 -12.58 14.90 -1.06
N ARG A 97 -11.37 14.36 -0.93
CA ARG A 97 -10.41 14.25 -2.04
C ARG A 97 -10.94 13.35 -3.16
N HIS A 98 -11.57 12.23 -2.83
CA HIS A 98 -12.13 11.32 -3.84
C HIS A 98 -13.22 12.02 -4.67
N HIS A 99 -14.12 12.76 -4.02
CA HIS A 99 -15.15 13.52 -4.72
C HIS A 99 -14.55 14.59 -5.64
N GLN A 100 -13.50 15.30 -5.21
CA GLN A 100 -12.78 16.27 -6.05
C GLN A 100 -12.16 15.60 -7.28
N ALA A 101 -11.43 14.50 -7.08
CA ALA A 101 -10.82 13.74 -8.18
C ALA A 101 -11.87 13.24 -9.17
N LEU A 102 -13.00 12.72 -8.69
CA LEU A 102 -14.08 12.24 -9.56
C LEU A 102 -14.82 13.37 -10.27
N LYS A 103 -14.92 14.55 -9.65
CA LYS A 103 -15.49 15.73 -10.32
C LYS A 103 -14.63 16.16 -11.51
N GLU A 104 -13.31 16.04 -11.40
CA GLU A 104 -12.37 16.46 -12.45
C GLU A 104 -12.14 15.38 -13.51
N TYR A 105 -11.90 14.14 -13.08
CA TYR A 105 -11.46 13.04 -13.95
C TYR A 105 -12.51 11.94 -14.17
N GLY A 106 -13.60 11.93 -13.41
CA GLY A 106 -14.53 10.79 -13.35
C GLY A 106 -15.16 10.37 -14.69
N ALA A 107 -15.26 11.29 -15.65
CA ALA A 107 -15.80 10.99 -16.98
C ALA A 107 -14.84 10.18 -17.88
N ILE A 108 -13.54 10.17 -17.56
CA ILE A 108 -12.49 9.53 -18.36
C ILE A 108 -11.79 8.38 -17.63
N LEU A 109 -12.15 8.13 -16.37
CA LEU A 109 -11.58 7.04 -15.59
C LEU A 109 -12.03 5.68 -16.12
N ASP A 110 -11.07 4.79 -16.31
CA ASP A 110 -11.34 3.38 -16.51
C ASP A 110 -11.43 2.67 -15.16
N TRP A 111 -12.68 2.41 -14.74
CA TRP A 111 -12.99 1.76 -13.47
C TRP A 111 -12.44 0.34 -13.34
N GLN A 112 -12.05 -0.32 -14.43
CA GLN A 112 -11.42 -1.64 -14.37
C GLN A 112 -10.02 -1.61 -13.76
N HIS A 113 -9.37 -0.43 -13.77
CA HIS A 113 -8.03 -0.23 -13.23
C HIS A 113 -8.04 0.42 -11.84
N ILE A 114 -9.21 0.68 -11.25
CA ILE A 114 -9.32 1.36 -9.95
C ILE A 114 -9.62 0.34 -8.86
N VAL A 115 -8.85 0.40 -7.77
CA VAL A 115 -8.96 -0.48 -6.60
C VAL A 115 -9.03 0.38 -5.35
N THR A 116 -10.07 0.27 -4.54
CA THR A 116 -10.16 1.01 -3.28
C THR A 116 -9.54 0.25 -2.12
N GLU A 117 -8.95 0.98 -1.18
CA GLU A 117 -8.30 0.41 0.01
C GLU A 117 -8.94 1.01 1.26
N GLY A 118 -9.54 0.16 2.10
CA GLY A 118 -9.94 0.56 3.45
C GLY A 118 -8.70 0.66 4.34
N TYR A 119 -8.13 1.85 4.42
CA TYR A 119 -6.86 2.12 5.09
C TYR A 119 -7.08 2.36 6.59
N ILE A 120 -6.34 1.66 7.45
CA ILE A 120 -6.39 1.81 8.91
C ILE A 120 -4.97 2.08 9.40
N ILE A 121 -4.71 3.32 9.81
CA ILE A 121 -3.39 3.75 10.27
C ILE A 121 -3.28 3.49 11.77
N LEU A 122 -2.22 2.78 12.18
CA LEU A 122 -2.05 2.26 13.54
C LEU A 122 -0.73 2.68 14.20
N ASN A 123 0.14 3.41 13.48
CA ASN A 123 1.31 4.06 14.07
C ASN A 123 1.10 5.58 14.19
N GLU A 124 0.97 6.08 15.42
CA GLU A 124 0.78 7.52 15.70
C GLU A 124 1.95 8.40 15.27
N HIS A 125 3.15 7.84 15.17
CA HIS A 125 4.36 8.59 14.82
C HIS A 125 4.59 8.70 13.32
N ALA A 126 3.82 7.97 12.50
CA ALA A 126 3.96 7.97 11.05
C ALA A 126 3.58 9.34 10.45
N THR A 127 4.27 9.74 9.38
CA THR A 127 3.91 10.94 8.60
C THR A 127 2.47 10.87 8.10
N ALA A 128 2.04 9.69 7.64
CA ALA A 128 0.66 9.45 7.22
C ALA A 128 -0.36 9.74 8.34
N ALA A 129 -0.10 9.29 9.58
CA ALA A 129 -1.01 9.53 10.69
C ALA A 129 -1.21 11.03 10.99
N LYS A 130 -0.11 11.80 10.94
CA LYS A 130 -0.16 13.26 11.14
C LYS A 130 -0.90 13.96 10.00
N LEU A 131 -0.63 13.56 8.76
CA LEU A 131 -1.22 14.15 7.56
C LEU A 131 -2.74 13.93 7.49
N THR A 132 -3.21 12.75 7.91
CA THR A 132 -4.62 12.37 7.85
C THR A 132 -5.38 12.64 9.15
N GLU A 133 -4.70 13.18 10.15
CA GLU A 133 -5.20 13.33 11.52
C GLU A 133 -5.78 12.00 12.07
N ALA A 134 -5.11 10.87 11.77
CA ALA A 134 -5.66 9.55 12.09
C ALA A 134 -5.77 9.33 13.61
N ASN A 135 -6.92 8.82 14.05
CA ASN A 135 -7.07 8.31 15.41
C ASN A 135 -6.45 6.91 15.51
N THR A 136 -5.27 6.83 16.12
CA THR A 136 -4.50 5.60 16.32
C THR A 136 -4.70 4.97 17.69
N GLN A 137 -5.39 5.65 18.62
CA GLN A 137 -5.71 5.13 19.95
C GLN A 137 -6.92 4.18 19.88
N LEU A 138 -6.72 3.06 19.19
CA LEU A 138 -7.76 2.10 18.85
C LEU A 138 -7.59 0.81 19.66
N SER A 139 -8.69 0.32 20.21
CA SER A 139 -8.74 -1.04 20.74
C SER A 139 -8.80 -2.05 19.59
N THR A 140 -8.54 -3.33 19.89
CA THR A 140 -8.77 -4.42 18.93
C THR A 140 -10.18 -4.40 18.33
N LYS A 141 -11.20 -4.08 19.14
CA LYS A 141 -12.59 -4.02 18.67
C LYS A 141 -12.81 -2.88 17.68
N ASP A 142 -12.13 -1.75 17.87
CA ASP A 142 -12.24 -0.62 16.96
C ASP A 142 -11.61 -0.97 15.60
N VAL A 143 -10.44 -1.61 15.60
CA VAL A 143 -9.78 -2.08 14.37
C VAL A 143 -10.62 -3.13 13.64
N GLU A 144 -11.19 -4.09 14.36
CA GLU A 144 -12.12 -5.07 13.78
C GLU A 144 -13.38 -4.40 13.19
N ALA A 145 -13.91 -3.37 13.85
CA ALA A 145 -15.05 -2.61 13.35
C ALA A 145 -14.70 -1.83 12.07
N TYR A 146 -13.54 -1.19 12.01
CA TYR A 146 -13.05 -0.54 10.79
C TYR A 146 -12.83 -1.54 9.65
N ALA A 147 -12.25 -2.71 9.93
CA ALA A 147 -12.08 -3.76 8.93
C ALA A 147 -13.43 -4.22 8.36
N ARG A 148 -14.45 -4.42 9.22
CA ARG A 148 -15.82 -4.70 8.77
C ARG A 148 -16.42 -3.56 7.96
N MET A 149 -16.16 -2.31 8.35
CA MET A 149 -16.65 -1.14 7.60
C MET A 149 -16.05 -1.11 6.20
N GLY A 150 -14.73 -1.25 6.07
CA GLY A 150 -14.03 -1.32 4.79
C GLY A 150 -14.57 -2.43 3.90
N GLU A 151 -14.62 -3.67 4.40
CA GLU A 151 -15.10 -4.82 3.60
C GLU A 151 -16.61 -4.79 3.35
N ARG A 152 -17.44 -4.64 4.38
CA ARG A 152 -18.88 -4.95 4.28
C ARG A 152 -19.72 -3.76 3.88
N LEU A 153 -19.37 -2.57 4.36
CA LEU A 153 -20.12 -1.35 4.09
C LEU A 153 -19.60 -0.67 2.83
N PHE A 154 -18.27 -0.49 2.74
CA PHE A 154 -17.65 0.22 1.62
C PHE A 154 -17.21 -0.70 0.47
N ARG A 155 -17.24 -2.02 0.69
CA ARG A 155 -16.90 -3.02 -0.34
C ARG A 155 -15.51 -2.81 -0.91
N CYS A 156 -14.57 -2.32 -0.08
CA CYS A 156 -13.18 -2.20 -0.48
C CYS A 156 -12.60 -3.60 -0.74
N PRO A 157 -12.01 -3.87 -1.91
CA PRO A 157 -11.34 -5.13 -2.20
C PRO A 157 -10.09 -5.34 -1.33
N ILE A 158 -9.52 -4.26 -0.80
CA ILE A 158 -8.38 -4.28 0.12
C ILE A 158 -8.80 -3.62 1.44
N VAL A 159 -8.40 -4.25 2.56
CA VAL A 159 -8.26 -3.58 3.86
C VAL A 159 -6.76 -3.53 4.15
N TYR A 160 -6.24 -2.35 4.45
CA TYR A 160 -4.81 -2.12 4.64
C TYR A 160 -4.53 -1.71 6.09
N LEU A 161 -3.73 -2.49 6.81
CA LEU A 161 -3.22 -2.13 8.14
C LEU A 161 -1.85 -1.47 7.99
N GLU A 162 -1.80 -0.17 8.30
CA GLU A 162 -0.62 0.67 8.12
C GLU A 162 0.07 0.95 9.45
N TYR A 163 1.32 0.51 9.56
CA TYR A 163 2.22 0.67 10.69
C TYR A 163 3.52 1.38 10.28
N SER A 164 3.56 2.07 9.14
CA SER A 164 4.72 2.75 8.56
C SER A 164 5.74 3.23 9.60
N GLY A 165 6.97 2.73 9.49
CA GLY A 165 8.07 3.02 10.42
C GLY A 165 8.22 2.06 11.61
N VAL A 166 7.21 1.25 11.98
CA VAL A 166 7.31 0.28 13.08
C VAL A 166 6.72 -1.08 12.70
N PHE A 167 7.18 -2.16 13.33
CA PHE A 167 6.58 -3.48 13.14
C PHE A 167 5.38 -3.63 14.08
N GLY A 168 4.21 -3.92 13.52
CA GLY A 168 2.93 -3.97 14.24
C GLY A 168 2.70 -5.26 15.02
N ASP A 169 1.52 -5.35 15.65
CA ASP A 169 1.09 -6.53 16.40
C ASP A 169 0.52 -7.60 15.47
N MET A 170 1.30 -8.66 15.21
CA MET A 170 0.89 -9.76 14.32
C MET A 170 -0.33 -10.53 14.83
N ALA A 171 -0.60 -10.53 16.14
CA ALA A 171 -1.80 -11.16 16.67
C ALA A 171 -3.05 -10.37 16.27
N LEU A 172 -3.00 -9.04 16.28
CA LEU A 172 -4.07 -8.19 15.77
C LEU A 172 -4.24 -8.36 14.26
N VAL A 173 -3.15 -8.33 13.49
CA VAL A 173 -3.19 -8.52 12.03
C VAL A 173 -3.85 -9.86 11.68
N SER A 174 -3.47 -10.95 12.35
CA SER A 174 -4.06 -12.28 12.15
C SER A 174 -5.55 -12.34 12.51
N ARG A 175 -5.98 -11.65 13.59
CA ARG A 175 -7.41 -11.54 13.92
C ARG A 175 -8.19 -10.84 12.82
N VAL A 176 -7.68 -9.72 12.30
CA VAL A 176 -8.31 -8.99 11.19
C VAL A 176 -8.35 -9.87 9.95
N ARG A 177 -7.29 -10.62 9.64
CA ARG A 177 -7.27 -11.53 8.49
C ARG A 177 -8.38 -12.57 8.57
N ASN A 178 -8.54 -13.21 9.73
CA ASN A 178 -9.56 -14.25 9.95
C ASN A 178 -10.99 -13.69 10.00
N LEU A 179 -11.11 -12.39 10.23
CA LEU A 179 -12.39 -11.68 10.26
C LEU A 179 -12.89 -11.35 8.84
N LEU A 180 -11.99 -11.02 7.92
CA LEU A 180 -12.31 -10.72 6.54
C LEU A 180 -12.73 -11.98 5.78
N GLY A 181 -13.69 -11.84 4.87
CA GLY A 181 -14.16 -12.92 4.00
C GLY A 181 -13.71 -12.78 2.56
N GLU A 182 -13.94 -11.62 1.95
CA GLU A 182 -13.67 -11.35 0.53
C GLU A 182 -12.49 -10.41 0.35
N ALA A 183 -12.34 -9.40 1.22
CA ALA A 183 -11.28 -8.42 1.10
C ALA A 183 -9.91 -9.04 1.39
N ARG A 184 -8.90 -8.63 0.61
CA ARG A 184 -7.50 -8.95 0.87
C ARG A 184 -6.99 -8.06 2.00
N LEU A 185 -6.21 -8.63 2.92
CA LEU A 185 -5.57 -7.90 4.02
C LEU A 185 -4.15 -7.52 3.64
N PHE A 186 -3.93 -6.25 3.38
CA PHE A 186 -2.59 -5.72 3.18
C PHE A 186 -2.02 -5.29 4.54
N TYR A 187 -0.74 -5.56 4.76
CA TYR A 187 0.00 -5.10 5.92
C TYR A 187 1.27 -4.40 5.47
N GLY A 188 1.47 -3.17 5.91
CA GLY A 188 2.71 -2.42 5.72
C GLY A 188 3.21 -1.87 7.05
N GLY A 189 4.51 -2.00 7.32
CA GLY A 189 5.12 -1.41 8.51
C GLY A 189 6.28 -2.23 9.07
N GLY A 190 7.46 -1.58 9.17
CA GLY A 190 8.61 -2.08 9.93
C GLY A 190 9.19 -3.43 9.50
N ILE A 191 8.84 -3.92 8.30
CA ILE A 191 9.46 -5.10 7.70
C ILE A 191 10.83 -4.67 7.15
N ASP A 192 11.89 -5.09 7.82
CA ASP A 192 13.29 -4.74 7.55
C ASP A 192 14.17 -5.97 7.28
N GLY A 193 13.55 -7.11 6.99
CA GLY A 193 14.25 -8.35 6.70
C GLY A 193 13.35 -9.59 6.68
N PRO A 194 13.93 -10.75 6.33
CA PRO A 194 13.19 -11.98 6.03
C PRO A 194 12.41 -12.54 7.23
N GLU A 195 12.91 -12.34 8.46
CA GLU A 195 12.24 -12.83 9.67
C GLU A 195 10.88 -12.17 9.88
N LYS A 196 10.85 -10.83 9.88
CA LYS A 196 9.61 -10.05 10.00
C LYS A 196 8.68 -10.26 8.80
N ALA A 197 9.24 -10.41 7.60
CA ALA A 197 8.46 -10.71 6.42
C ALA A 197 7.68 -12.03 6.56
N ARG A 198 8.33 -13.09 7.08
CA ARG A 198 7.65 -14.38 7.32
C ARG A 198 6.53 -14.26 8.34
N GLN A 199 6.81 -13.63 9.48
CA GLN A 199 5.81 -13.40 10.53
C GLN A 199 4.60 -12.61 10.01
N ALA A 200 4.85 -11.55 9.23
CA ALA A 200 3.80 -10.75 8.62
C ALA A 200 3.01 -11.51 7.56
N ALA A 201 3.66 -12.35 6.74
CA ALA A 201 2.99 -13.13 5.70
C ALA A 201 2.15 -14.30 6.24
N GLU A 202 2.43 -14.78 7.45
CA GLU A 202 1.54 -15.72 8.15
C GLU A 202 0.26 -15.02 8.66
N ALA A 203 0.38 -13.75 9.05
CA ALA A 203 -0.70 -12.96 9.64
C ALA A 203 -1.55 -12.20 8.61
N ALA A 204 -0.96 -11.78 7.48
CA ALA A 204 -1.60 -10.99 6.44
C ALA A 204 -1.76 -11.77 5.13
N HIS A 205 -2.55 -11.21 4.23
CA HIS A 205 -2.73 -11.76 2.89
C HIS A 205 -1.60 -11.31 1.96
N THR A 206 -1.24 -10.04 2.03
CA THR A 206 -0.16 -9.41 1.27
C THR A 206 0.67 -8.55 2.22
N ILE A 207 2.00 -8.66 2.16
CA ILE A 207 2.90 -7.76 2.88
C ILE A 207 3.45 -6.69 1.95
N VAL A 208 3.64 -5.49 2.49
CA VAL A 208 4.17 -4.33 1.77
C VAL A 208 5.49 -3.90 2.42
N VAL A 209 6.57 -3.95 1.64
CA VAL A 209 7.92 -3.62 2.08
C VAL A 209 8.36 -2.32 1.39
N GLY A 210 8.61 -1.28 2.19
CA GLY A 210 8.97 0.06 1.70
C GLY A 210 10.34 0.50 2.16
N ASN A 211 10.43 1.13 3.33
CA ASN A 211 11.65 1.76 3.87
C ASN A 211 12.93 0.90 3.76
N ALA A 212 12.81 -0.41 3.98
CA ALA A 212 13.94 -1.35 3.89
C ALA A 212 14.65 -1.30 2.53
N VAL A 213 13.95 -1.03 1.42
CA VAL A 213 14.54 -0.91 0.07
C VAL A 213 15.66 0.13 0.04
N TYR A 214 15.48 1.22 0.78
CA TYR A 214 16.40 2.35 0.82
C TYR A 214 17.44 2.25 1.94
N GLU A 215 17.12 1.52 3.01
CA GLU A 215 17.97 1.40 4.20
C GLU A 215 18.93 0.21 4.09
N ASN A 216 18.46 -0.93 3.59
CA ASN A 216 19.25 -2.14 3.40
C ASN A 216 18.61 -3.00 2.30
N LEU A 217 19.05 -2.79 1.06
CA LEU A 217 18.51 -3.46 -0.11
C LEU A 217 18.60 -5.00 -0.03
N GLU A 218 19.69 -5.56 0.48
CA GLU A 218 19.85 -7.02 0.60
C GLU A 218 18.78 -7.63 1.50
N HIS A 219 18.53 -6.99 2.65
CA HIS A 219 17.48 -7.42 3.56
C HIS A 219 16.09 -7.26 2.95
N ALA A 220 15.85 -6.16 2.23
CA ALA A 220 14.60 -5.95 1.50
C ALA A 220 14.39 -7.04 0.46
N LEU A 221 15.39 -7.38 -0.36
CA LEU A 221 15.25 -8.42 -1.37
C LEU A 221 14.98 -9.81 -0.75
N ALA A 222 15.60 -10.11 0.39
CA ALA A 222 15.37 -11.37 1.11
C ALA A 222 13.92 -11.53 1.63
N THR A 223 13.11 -10.46 1.72
CA THR A 223 11.70 -10.58 2.12
C THR A 223 10.84 -11.26 1.07
N VAL A 224 11.21 -11.19 -0.21
CA VAL A 224 10.48 -11.84 -1.30
C VAL A 224 10.59 -13.37 -1.17
N GLU A 225 11.81 -13.86 -0.94
CA GLU A 225 12.07 -15.30 -0.76
C GLU A 225 11.40 -15.83 0.51
N ALA A 226 11.37 -15.03 1.58
CA ALA A 226 10.83 -15.42 2.87
C ALA A 226 9.33 -15.81 2.83
N VAL A 227 8.56 -15.28 1.88
CA VAL A 227 7.11 -15.48 1.79
C VAL A 227 6.67 -16.43 0.67
N ARG A 228 7.64 -16.96 -0.09
CA ARG A 228 7.39 -17.83 -1.25
C ARG A 228 7.64 -19.31 -1.01
N ASN A 229 8.06 -19.68 0.20
CA ASN A 229 8.23 -21.08 0.62
C ASN A 229 6.89 -21.74 1.02
#